data_AF-A0A5C6TYY2-F1
#
_entry.id   AF-A0A5C6TYY2-F1
#
_cell.length_a   1.000
_cell.length_b   1.000
_cell.length_c   1.000
_cell.angle_alpha   90.00
_cell.angle_beta   90.00
_cell.angle_gamma   90.00
#
_symmetry.space_group_name_H-M   'P 1'
#
loop_
_entity.id
_entity.type
_entity.pdbx_description
1 polymer ?
#
loop_
_entity_poly.entity_id
_entity_poly.type
_entity_poly.pdbx_seq_one_letter_code
_entity_poly.pdbx_strand_id
1 'polypeptide(L)' 'MSITAINVRNQFRGRIKEIIEGPVVSEIDVETPQGTVVTSVITTRSVKELKLVPGKEVIALVKSTEVSIAAL' A
#
# COMPACT_ATOMS: atom_id res chain seq x y z
N MET A 1 -6.38 -14.72 -1.44
CA MET A 1 -4.95 -14.83 -1.07
C MET A 1 -4.85 -14.89 0.44
N SER A 2 -4.20 -15.90 1.01
CA SER A 2 -4.05 -16.02 2.46
C SER A 2 -2.69 -15.49 2.90
N ILE A 3 -2.72 -14.35 3.61
CA ILE A 3 -1.61 -13.97 4.50
C ILE A 3 -1.73 -14.87 5.72
N THR A 4 -0.79 -15.81 5.91
CA THR A 4 -0.89 -16.83 6.97
C THR A 4 -0.61 -16.27 8.37
N ALA A 5 0.32 -15.32 8.48
CA ALA A 5 0.57 -14.56 9.71
C ALA A 5 1.32 -13.26 9.36
N ILE A 6 0.96 -12.15 10.02
CA ILE A 6 1.68 -10.88 9.91
C ILE A 6 1.47 -10.05 11.18
N ASN A 7 2.52 -9.39 11.68
CA ASN A 7 2.47 -8.57 12.91
C ASN A 7 2.29 -7.07 12.61
N VAL A 8 1.50 -6.72 11.59
CA VAL A 8 1.14 -5.35 11.22
C VAL A 8 -0.31 -5.09 11.64
N ARG A 9 -0.52 -4.08 12.50
CA ARG A 9 -1.83 -3.81 13.11
C ARG A 9 -2.74 -2.94 12.26
N ASN A 10 -2.17 -2.04 11.46
CA ASN A 10 -2.94 -1.15 10.61
C ASN A 10 -2.98 -1.73 9.20
N GLN A 11 -4.17 -2.18 8.77
CA GLN A 11 -4.36 -2.86 7.50
C GLN A 11 -5.54 -2.22 6.75
N PHE A 12 -5.29 -1.79 5.52
CA PHE A 12 -6.28 -1.12 4.69
C PHE A 12 -6.51 -1.95 3.43
N ARG A 13 -7.65 -2.65 3.37
CA ARG A 13 -8.05 -3.40 2.17
C ARG A 13 -8.55 -2.41 1.12
N GLY A 14 -8.09 -2.57 -0.11
CA GLY A 14 -8.48 -1.68 -1.19
C GLY A 14 -8.07 -2.20 -2.56
N ARG A 15 -8.23 -1.35 -3.56
CA ARG A 15 -7.78 -1.58 -4.93
C ARG A 15 -6.74 -0.54 -5.29
N ILE A 16 -5.75 -0.94 -6.07
CA ILE A 16 -4.78 0.00 -6.62
C ILE A 16 -5.54 0.95 -7.56
N LYS A 17 -5.53 2.23 -7.26
CA LYS A 17 -6.11 3.28 -8.08
C LYS A 17 -5.14 3.72 -9.17
N GLU A 18 -3.89 3.99 -8.78
CA GLU A 18 -2.84 4.48 -9.66
C GLU A 18 -1.46 3.95 -9.19
N ILE A 19 -0.53 3.84 -10.14
CA ILE A 19 0.88 3.60 -9.88
C ILE A 19 1.69 4.63 -10.66
N ILE A 20 2.50 5.43 -9.97
CA ILE A 20 3.45 6.36 -10.57
C ILE A 20 4.82 5.69 -10.53
N GLU A 21 5.24 5.09 -11.64
CA GLU A 21 6.53 4.39 -11.71
C GLU A 21 7.70 5.38 -11.79
N GLY A 22 8.64 5.26 -10.85
CA GLY A 22 9.94 5.93 -10.90
C GLY A 22 11.09 4.96 -11.19
N PRO A 23 12.32 5.48 -11.39
CA PRO A 23 13.47 4.65 -11.78
C PRO A 23 13.95 3.70 -10.68
N VAL A 24 13.68 4.01 -9.40
CA VAL A 24 14.12 3.22 -8.23
C VAL A 24 12.94 2.88 -7.32
N VAL A 25 12.12 3.87 -7.00
CA VAL A 25 10.89 3.75 -6.23
C VAL A 25 9.70 4.17 -7.06
N SER A 26 8.54 3.63 -6.73
CA SER A 26 7.25 3.94 -7.34
C SER A 26 6.26 4.29 -6.26
N GLU A 27 5.33 5.18 -6.58
CA GLU A 27 4.19 5.52 -5.74
C GLU A 27 2.99 4.65 -6.12
N ILE A 28 2.23 4.20 -5.13
CA ILE A 28 1.05 3.36 -5.31
C ILE A 28 -0.05 3.93 -4.45
N ASP A 29 -1.14 4.32 -5.10
CA ASP A 29 -2.35 4.76 -4.44
C ASP A 29 -3.32 3.58 -4.30
N VAL A 30 -3.70 3.28 -3.06
CA VAL A 30 -4.67 2.24 -2.73
C VAL A 30 -5.95 2.88 -2.23
N GLU A 31 -7.04 2.75 -2.97
CA GLU A 31 -8.35 3.25 -2.59
C GLU A 31 -9.15 2.18 -1.82
N THR A 32 -9.60 2.53 -0.61
CA THR A 32 -10.47 1.69 0.21
C THR A 32 -11.92 1.74 -0.29
N PRO A 33 -12.79 0.78 0.08
CA PRO A 33 -14.22 0.84 -0.26
C PRO A 33 -14.95 2.09 0.25
N GLN A 34 -14.37 2.79 1.24
CA GLN A 34 -14.91 4.04 1.80
C GLN A 34 -14.39 5.30 1.08
N GLY A 35 -13.60 5.15 0.01
CA GLY A 35 -13.04 6.27 -0.77
C GLY A 35 -11.80 6.91 -0.14
N THR A 36 -11.22 6.32 0.92
CA THR A 36 -9.95 6.79 1.47
C THR A 36 -8.80 6.28 0.61
N VAL A 37 -7.84 7.15 0.30
CA VAL A 37 -6.62 6.77 -0.44
C VAL A 37 -5.46 6.61 0.54
N VAL A 38 -4.81 5.45 0.51
CA VAL A 38 -3.56 5.16 1.21
C VAL A 38 -2.44 5.10 0.18
N THR A 39 -1.51 6.04 0.27
CA THR A 39 -0.34 6.11 -0.62
C THR A 39 0.84 5.34 -0.02
N SER A 40 1.48 4.51 -0.83
CA SER A 40 2.69 3.77 -0.47
C SER A 40 3.79 4.05 -1.48
N VAL A 41 5.02 4.23 -1.00
CA VAL A 41 6.22 4.31 -1.84
C VAL A 41 7.05 3.07 -1.59
N ILE A 42 7.21 2.23 -2.61
CA ILE A 42 8.02 1.00 -2.54
C ILE A 42 8.98 0.95 -3.73
N THR A 43 9.90 -0.02 -3.74
CA THR A 43 10.81 -0.15 -4.89
C THR A 43 10.04 -0.50 -6.15
N THR A 44 10.46 0.06 -7.29
CA THR A 44 9.89 -0.28 -8.61
C THR A 44 10.07 -1.76 -8.93
N ARG A 45 11.10 -2.40 -8.37
CA ARG A 45 11.28 -3.86 -8.42
C ARG A 45 10.13 -4.59 -7.73
N SER A 46 9.73 -4.17 -6.53
CA SER A 46 8.62 -4.78 -5.78
C SER A 46 7.29 -4.66 -6.53
N VAL A 47 7.02 -3.51 -7.18
CA VAL A 47 5.84 -3.34 -8.05
C VAL A 47 5.78 -4.43 -9.13
N LYS A 48 6.91 -4.67 -9.80
CA LYS A 48 7.05 -5.67 -10.88
C LYS A 48 6.95 -7.11 -10.36
N GLU A 49 7.67 -7.43 -9.29
CA GLU A 49 7.67 -8.78 -8.68
C GLU A 49 6.29 -9.18 -8.15
N LEU A 50 5.59 -8.24 -7.50
CA LEU A 50 4.22 -8.43 -7.00
C LEU A 50 3.17 -8.32 -8.11
N LYS A 51 3.58 -7.99 -9.35
CA LYS A 51 2.72 -7.79 -10.52
C LYS A 51 1.57 -6.82 -10.20
N LEU A 52 1.89 -5.70 -9.56
CA LEU A 52 0.92 -4.68 -9.19
C LEU A 52 0.48 -3.94 -10.45
N VAL A 53 -0.83 -3.72 -10.57
CA VAL A 53 -1.48 -2.99 -11.66
C VAL A 53 -2.71 -2.27 -11.12
N PRO A 54 -3.14 -1.15 -11.73
CA PRO A 54 -4.43 -0.53 -11.41
C PRO A 54 -5.59 -1.54 -11.44
N GLY A 55 -6.53 -1.39 -10.52
CA GLY A 55 -7.68 -2.28 -10.30
C GLY A 55 -7.39 -3.52 -9.45
N LYS A 56 -6.12 -3.87 -9.21
CA LYS A 56 -5.75 -5.06 -8.43
C LYS A 56 -6.10 -4.88 -6.95
N GLU A 57 -6.73 -5.90 -6.36
CA GLU A 57 -7.03 -5.95 -4.93
C GLU A 57 -5.76 -6.21 -4.11
N VAL A 58 -5.54 -5.36 -3.10
CA VAL A 58 -4.37 -5.37 -2.23
C VAL A 58 -4.76 -5.03 -0.79
N ILE A 59 -3.81 -5.26 0.13
CA ILE A 59 -3.90 -4.78 1.50
C ILE A 59 -2.69 -3.88 1.74
N ALA A 60 -2.92 -2.59 1.95
CA ALA A 60 -1.87 -1.69 2.40
C ALA A 60 -1.63 -1.90 3.91
N LEU A 61 -0.36 -1.97 4.30
CA LEU A 61 0.06 -2.39 5.63
C LEU A 61 0.98 -1.32 6.22
N VAL A 62 0.62 -0.77 7.39
CA VAL A 62 1.43 0.25 8.07
C VAL A 62 1.83 -0.25 9.45
N LYS A 63 3.13 -0.40 9.70
CA LYS A 63 3.63 -0.87 10.98
C LYS A 63 3.32 0.15 12.07
N SER A 64 2.88 -0.31 13.25
CA SER A 64 2.54 0.59 14.37
C SER A 64 3.72 1.49 14.80
N THR A 65 4.96 1.05 14.61
CA THR A 65 6.17 1.79 14.95
C THR A 65 6.57 2.84 13.90
N GLU A 66 5.86 2.92 12.78
CA GLU A 66 6.12 3.86 11.67
C GLU A 66 5.06 4.97 11.59
N VAL A 67 4.14 5.02 12.56
CA VAL A 67 3.10 6.06 12.65
C VAL A 67 3.57 7.17 13.59
N SER A 68 3.56 8.41 13.11
CA SER A 68 3.81 9.60 13.94
C SER A 68 2.49 10.18 14.48
N ILE A 69 2.55 10.83 15.65
CA ILE A 69 1.43 11.54 16.27
C ILE A 69 1.84 13.00 16.44
N ALA A 70 0.95 13.93 16.10
CA ALA A 70 1.09 15.35 16.39
C ALA A 70 0.00 15.77 17.38
N ALA A 71 0.37 16.54 18.40
CA ALA A 71 -0.57 17.25 19.26
C ALA A 71 -0.83 18.65 18.67
N LEU A 72 -2.03 19.18 18.89
CA LEU A 72 -2.47 20.49 18.40
C LEU A 72 -2.28 21.57 19.46
#